data_AF-A0A1N7PWK3-F1
#
_entry.id   AF-A0A1N7PWK3-F1
#
_cell.length_a   1.000
_cell.length_b   1.000
_cell.length_c   1.000
_cell.angle_alpha   90.00
_cell.angle_beta   90.00
_cell.angle_gamma   90.00
#
_symmetry.space_group_name_H-M   'P 1'
#
loop_
_entity.id
_entity.type
_entity.pdbx_description
1 polymer ?
#
loop_
_entity_poly.entity_id
_entity_poly.type
_entity_poly.pdbx_seq_one_letter_code
_entity_poly.pdbx_strand_id
1 'polypeptide(L)'
;MRHRQSSNGFCRAACRLVTGRVTGRLTARLASLAATVALAAFLPGCSVTSPDAAGAQSVGIEGITGQQARSIAREAYLYGAPMVASYQAMYAYSLDKTGAHYKGPPNTINPVGTAAAAAANLDPGYLYSYAALDLRAEPVVITVPRIGKRREASLQLMDLYTYRLARFGSSGIGGGTFLIAGPSWKGKTPAGITKVFRSETELATLVGRTQRFSPADQENARRIQMRYKVQPLSAFQKRAAPAPAPVDWAAPVPRAQMYASLAFYDELAFLLQFAPAHASDKGVRERMASLGMRPGEPFETATLNPALRRALQEGMHDAQNDIDKNRAAKGTDTDGLFGGRDALKNDYLSRATGAQMGLFAFGGSSAPPAPARKK
;
A
#
# COMPACT_ATOMS: atom_id res chain seq x y z
N MET A 1 10.17 -47.18 -52.27
CA MET A 1 9.33 -47.51 -51.09
C MET A 1 8.61 -46.23 -50.67
N ARG A 2 7.36 -46.03 -51.17
CA ARG A 2 6.08 -45.93 -50.42
C ARG A 2 6.04 -44.75 -49.41
N HIS A 3 5.10 -43.80 -49.40
CA HIS A 3 3.84 -43.55 -50.12
C HIS A 3 3.44 -42.07 -49.94
N ARG A 4 2.73 -41.51 -50.94
CA ARG A 4 1.92 -40.26 -50.91
C ARG A 4 0.52 -40.52 -50.32
N GLN A 5 -0.22 -39.42 -50.02
CA GLN A 5 -1.68 -39.24 -49.73
C GLN A 5 -2.01 -39.03 -48.23
N SER A 6 -3.01 -38.27 -47.74
CA SER A 6 -4.11 -37.41 -48.28
C SER A 6 -4.55 -36.37 -47.19
N SER A 7 -4.99 -35.15 -47.55
CA SER A 7 -6.35 -34.57 -47.45
C SER A 7 -7.20 -34.73 -46.18
N ASN A 8 -7.63 -33.60 -45.59
CA ASN A 8 -8.98 -33.24 -45.06
C ASN A 8 -8.83 -31.83 -44.42
N GLY A 9 -9.60 -30.77 -44.68
CA GLY A 9 -10.96 -30.63 -45.20
C GLY A 9 -11.89 -30.24 -44.05
N PHE A 10 -12.15 -28.94 -43.79
CA PHE A 10 -13.37 -28.48 -43.11
C PHE A 10 -13.74 -27.04 -43.50
N CYS A 11 -14.94 -26.93 -44.05
CA CYS A 11 -15.64 -25.74 -44.56
C CYS A 11 -15.87 -24.65 -43.51
N ARG A 12 -15.74 -23.38 -43.92
CA ARG A 12 -16.45 -22.24 -43.31
C ARG A 12 -17.50 -21.74 -44.29
N ALA A 13 -18.77 -21.87 -43.91
CA ALA A 13 -19.89 -21.28 -44.63
C ALA A 13 -20.09 -19.82 -44.18
N ALA A 14 -20.27 -18.95 -45.17
CA ALA A 14 -20.63 -17.55 -45.06
C ALA A 14 -22.13 -17.36 -45.33
N CYS A 15 -22.73 -16.36 -44.69
CA CYS A 15 -23.93 -15.64 -45.17
C CYS A 15 -24.29 -14.55 -44.13
N ARG A 16 -24.77 -13.35 -44.44
CA ARG A 16 -24.76 -12.43 -45.59
C ARG A 16 -25.34 -11.12 -45.01
N LEU A 17 -24.77 -9.97 -45.37
CA LEU A 17 -25.39 -8.66 -45.16
C LEU A 17 -26.44 -8.41 -46.26
N VAL A 18 -27.60 -7.85 -45.90
CA VAL A 18 -28.49 -7.12 -46.83
C VAL A 18 -29.06 -5.88 -46.14
N THR A 19 -29.00 -4.79 -46.88
CA THR A 19 -29.40 -3.39 -46.66
C THR A 19 -30.90 -3.13 -46.86
N GLY A 20 -31.49 -2.08 -46.25
CA GLY A 20 -32.77 -1.52 -46.75
C GLY A 20 -33.51 -0.47 -45.89
N ARG A 21 -33.28 0.82 -46.21
CA ARG A 21 -34.13 2.06 -46.17
C ARG A 21 -35.45 2.18 -45.35
N VAL A 22 -35.44 3.14 -44.41
CA VAL A 22 -36.08 4.50 -44.38
C VAL A 22 -37.57 4.75 -44.77
N THR A 23 -38.25 5.49 -43.86
CA THR A 23 -39.40 6.46 -43.94
C THR A 23 -40.87 6.02 -43.98
N GLY A 24 -41.69 6.64 -43.09
CA GLY A 24 -43.14 6.83 -43.22
C GLY A 24 -43.76 7.51 -41.99
N ARG A 25 -44.50 8.62 -42.19
CA ARG A 25 -45.00 9.59 -41.20
C ARG A 25 -46.49 9.40 -40.85
N LEU A 26 -46.87 9.93 -39.68
CA LEU A 26 -48.16 10.57 -39.27
C LEU A 26 -49.48 9.79 -39.38
N THR A 27 -50.26 9.78 -38.28
CA THR A 27 -51.52 10.58 -38.16
C THR A 27 -52.12 10.46 -36.75
N ALA A 28 -52.64 11.59 -36.26
CA ALA A 28 -53.32 11.77 -34.98
C ALA A 28 -54.82 11.47 -35.10
N ARG A 29 -55.48 11.07 -33.99
CA ARG A 29 -56.90 11.34 -33.76
C ARG A 29 -57.19 11.65 -32.28
N LEU A 30 -58.09 12.62 -32.14
CA LEU A 30 -58.59 13.34 -30.97
C LEU A 30 -59.71 12.61 -30.22
N ALA A 31 -60.08 13.24 -29.09
CA ALA A 31 -61.37 13.25 -28.39
C ALA A 31 -61.51 12.23 -27.25
N SER A 32 -62.09 12.49 -26.07
CA SER A 32 -62.68 13.69 -25.44
C SER A 32 -63.18 13.27 -24.03
N LEU A 33 -63.42 14.26 -23.16
CA LEU A 33 -64.34 14.30 -22.02
C LEU A 33 -64.02 13.60 -20.66
N ALA A 34 -63.72 14.47 -19.68
CA ALA A 34 -64.46 14.71 -18.42
C ALA A 34 -64.88 13.55 -17.50
N ALA A 35 -64.38 13.58 -16.26
CA ALA A 35 -65.20 13.50 -15.04
C ALA A 35 -64.35 13.82 -13.79
N THR A 36 -64.68 14.91 -13.11
CA THR A 36 -64.30 15.20 -11.72
C THR A 36 -65.02 14.25 -10.77
N VAL A 37 -64.28 13.50 -9.97
CA VAL A 37 -64.77 12.94 -8.69
C VAL A 37 -63.74 13.27 -7.63
N ALA A 38 -64.10 14.21 -6.75
CA ALA A 38 -63.39 14.46 -5.51
C ALA A 38 -63.70 13.30 -4.55
N LEU A 39 -62.69 12.47 -4.27
CA LEU A 39 -62.75 11.49 -3.19
C LEU A 39 -61.59 11.78 -2.24
N ALA A 40 -61.92 12.43 -1.12
CA ALA A 40 -61.02 12.58 0.02
C ALA A 40 -60.85 11.20 0.67
N ALA A 41 -59.82 10.46 0.26
CA ALA A 41 -59.36 9.25 0.93
C ALA A 41 -58.21 9.63 1.88
N PHE A 42 -58.42 9.39 3.17
CA PHE A 42 -57.37 9.34 4.19
C PHE A 42 -56.29 8.35 3.73
N LEU A 43 -55.14 8.86 3.29
CA LEU A 43 -53.94 8.05 3.15
C LEU A 43 -53.38 7.80 4.56
N PRO A 44 -53.11 6.55 4.97
CA PRO A 44 -52.18 6.33 6.07
C PRO A 44 -50.87 6.96 5.62
N GLY A 45 -50.37 7.91 6.41
CA GLY A 45 -49.10 8.56 6.15
C GLY A 45 -48.00 7.51 6.03
N CYS A 46 -47.66 7.16 4.79
CA CYS A 46 -46.36 6.59 4.49
C CYS A 46 -45.36 7.64 4.94
N SER A 47 -44.80 7.42 6.13
CA SER A 47 -43.62 8.10 6.60
C SER A 47 -42.55 7.86 5.53
N VAL A 48 -42.40 8.80 4.61
CA VAL A 48 -41.28 8.81 3.68
C VAL A 48 -40.07 9.08 4.57
N THR A 49 -39.42 8.03 5.03
CA THR A 49 -38.06 8.15 5.56
C THR A 49 -37.21 8.65 4.41
N SER A 50 -37.02 9.96 4.33
CA SER A 50 -36.08 10.58 3.41
C SER A 50 -34.73 9.86 3.55
N PRO A 51 -34.08 9.47 2.45
CA PRO A 51 -32.74 8.88 2.48
C PRO A 51 -31.71 9.77 3.18
N ASP A 52 -32.00 11.08 3.30
CA ASP A 52 -31.18 12.07 3.99
C ASP A 52 -31.16 11.91 5.52
N ALA A 53 -32.10 11.18 6.13
CA ALA A 53 -32.09 10.89 7.57
C ALA A 53 -31.04 9.84 7.97
N ALA A 54 -30.48 9.10 7.00
CA ALA A 54 -29.42 8.12 7.28
C ALA A 54 -28.08 8.79 7.66
N GLY A 55 -27.87 10.06 7.28
CA GLY A 55 -26.64 10.79 7.54
C GLY A 55 -26.53 11.44 8.93
N ALA A 56 -27.66 11.58 9.65
CA ALA A 56 -27.74 12.31 10.93
C ALA A 56 -27.66 11.40 12.17
N GLN A 57 -27.49 10.08 12.00
CA GLN A 57 -27.40 9.17 13.13
C GLN A 57 -26.09 9.41 13.90
N SER A 58 -26.21 9.65 15.21
CA SER A 58 -25.06 9.74 16.11
C SER A 58 -24.29 8.42 16.11
N VAL A 59 -22.96 8.51 16.15
CA VAL A 59 -22.06 7.35 16.25
C VAL A 59 -21.59 7.10 17.69
N GLY A 60 -22.22 7.74 18.68
CA GLY A 60 -21.77 7.69 20.07
C GLY A 60 -20.58 8.60 20.38
N ILE A 61 -20.25 9.53 19.48
CA ILE A 61 -19.29 10.60 19.71
C ILE A 61 -20.01 11.94 19.50
N GLU A 62 -19.94 12.81 20.50
CA GLU A 62 -20.58 14.13 20.45
C GLU A 62 -20.07 14.94 19.25
N GLY A 63 -21.00 15.54 18.50
CA GLY A 63 -20.67 16.39 17.35
C GLY A 63 -20.20 15.64 16.10
N ILE A 64 -20.18 14.30 16.09
CA ILE A 64 -19.81 13.50 14.92
C ILE A 64 -21.02 12.72 14.39
N THR A 65 -21.38 12.97 13.14
CA THR A 65 -22.42 12.23 12.44
C THR A 65 -21.89 10.94 11.82
N GLY A 66 -22.78 9.99 11.52
CA GLY A 66 -22.44 8.77 10.78
C GLY A 66 -21.73 9.05 9.44
N GLN A 67 -22.16 10.08 8.71
CA GLN A 67 -21.54 10.45 7.44
C GLN A 67 -20.12 11.01 7.64
N GLN A 68 -19.91 11.84 8.66
CA GLN A 68 -18.58 12.34 9.01
C GLN A 68 -17.67 11.20 9.43
N ALA A 69 -18.13 10.29 10.29
CA ALA A 69 -17.36 9.13 10.71
C ALA A 69 -16.95 8.24 9.54
N ARG A 70 -17.87 7.97 8.60
CA ARG A 70 -17.59 7.23 7.37
C ARG A 70 -16.54 7.92 6.49
N SER A 71 -16.64 9.24 6.32
CA SER A 71 -15.67 10.01 5.55
C SER A 71 -14.27 9.94 6.17
N ILE A 72 -14.18 10.13 7.49
CA ILE A 72 -12.92 10.04 8.24
C ILE A 72 -12.34 8.63 8.14
N ALA A 73 -13.18 7.59 8.26
CA ALA A 73 -12.77 6.19 8.13
C ALA A 73 -12.21 5.88 6.75
N ARG A 74 -12.80 6.43 5.69
CA ARG A 74 -12.32 6.34 4.31
C ARG A 74 -10.93 6.97 4.18
N GLU A 75 -10.75 8.19 4.68
CA GLU A 75 -9.46 8.88 4.66
C GLU A 75 -8.38 8.15 5.45
N ALA A 76 -8.72 7.67 6.65
CA ALA A 76 -7.84 6.88 7.50
C ALA A 76 -7.36 5.60 6.80
N TYR A 77 -8.27 4.93 6.08
CA TYR A 77 -7.94 3.74 5.31
C TYR A 77 -6.97 4.04 4.16
N LEU A 78 -7.24 5.06 3.33
CA LEU A 78 -6.33 5.47 2.25
C LEU A 78 -4.96 5.88 2.80
N TYR A 79 -4.93 6.60 3.92
CA TYR A 79 -3.70 7.03 4.58
C TYR A 79 -2.88 5.85 5.12
N GLY A 80 -3.55 4.93 5.82
CA GLY A 80 -2.94 3.85 6.59
C GLY A 80 -2.64 2.57 5.81
N ALA A 81 -3.33 2.30 4.70
CA ALA A 81 -3.13 1.10 3.89
C ALA A 81 -1.65 0.81 3.56
N PRO A 82 -0.85 1.76 3.02
CA PRO A 82 0.58 1.52 2.80
C PRO A 82 1.37 1.24 4.09
N MET A 83 1.01 1.88 5.20
CA MET A 83 1.69 1.70 6.50
C MET A 83 1.48 0.29 7.05
N VAL A 84 0.21 -0.15 7.10
CA VAL A 84 -0.18 -1.48 7.59
C VAL A 84 0.43 -2.58 6.69
N ALA A 85 0.44 -2.38 5.37
CA ALA A 85 1.07 -3.34 4.45
C ALA A 85 2.59 -3.43 4.67
N SER A 86 3.25 -2.29 4.88
CA SER A 86 4.68 -2.22 5.19
C SER A 86 5.01 -2.92 6.51
N TYR A 87 4.17 -2.73 7.52
CA TYR A 87 4.34 -3.35 8.83
C TYR A 87 4.17 -4.87 8.79
N GLN A 88 3.21 -5.41 8.02
CA GLN A 88 3.09 -6.87 7.81
C GLN A 88 4.41 -7.49 7.32
N ALA A 89 5.08 -6.85 6.34
CA ALA A 89 6.37 -7.31 5.83
C ALA A 89 7.48 -7.19 6.89
N MET A 90 7.51 -6.08 7.64
CA MET A 90 8.44 -5.86 8.74
C MET A 90 8.30 -6.92 9.83
N TYR A 91 7.07 -7.20 10.24
CA TYR A 91 6.78 -8.19 11.28
C TYR A 91 7.22 -9.58 10.83
N ALA A 92 6.81 -10.00 9.63
CA ALA A 92 7.11 -11.32 9.09
C ALA A 92 8.63 -11.54 8.86
N TYR A 93 9.36 -10.53 8.42
CA TYR A 93 10.79 -10.68 8.08
C TYR A 93 11.74 -10.36 9.22
N SER A 94 11.30 -9.61 10.24
CA SER A 94 12.21 -9.11 11.28
C SER A 94 11.73 -9.16 12.72
N LEU A 95 10.44 -9.34 13.00
CA LEU A 95 9.92 -9.35 14.39
C LEU A 95 9.51 -10.74 14.86
N ASP A 96 8.80 -11.50 14.03
CA ASP A 96 8.39 -12.87 14.36
C ASP A 96 9.53 -13.87 14.19
N LYS A 97 10.34 -14.04 15.24
CA LYS A 97 11.48 -14.98 15.26
C LYS A 97 11.08 -16.45 15.08
N THR A 98 9.80 -16.77 15.27
CA THR A 98 9.27 -18.13 15.15
C THR A 98 8.60 -18.39 13.80
N GLY A 99 8.30 -17.33 13.04
CA GLY A 99 7.61 -17.40 11.77
C GLY A 99 8.48 -17.95 10.64
N ALA A 100 7.86 -18.71 9.73
CA ALA A 100 8.53 -19.30 8.57
C ALA A 100 9.15 -18.27 7.61
N HIS A 101 8.71 -17.01 7.70
CA HIS A 101 9.20 -15.92 6.86
C HIS A 101 10.36 -15.14 7.48
N TYR A 102 10.72 -15.39 8.74
CA TYR A 102 11.79 -14.66 9.43
C TYR A 102 13.10 -14.67 8.65
N LYS A 103 13.73 -13.50 8.48
CA LYS A 103 15.00 -13.35 7.75
C LYS A 103 16.14 -12.86 8.63
N GLY A 104 15.84 -12.08 9.66
CA GLY A 104 16.84 -11.57 10.60
C GLY A 104 16.34 -10.35 11.36
N PRO A 105 17.03 -9.94 12.44
CA PRO A 105 16.56 -8.88 13.32
C PRO A 105 16.53 -7.51 12.61
N PRO A 106 15.80 -6.52 13.17
CA PRO A 106 15.87 -5.14 12.68
C PRO A 106 17.31 -4.62 12.64
N ASN A 107 17.53 -3.60 11.81
CA ASN A 107 18.83 -2.97 11.60
C ASN A 107 19.92 -3.92 11.05
N THR A 108 19.48 -5.00 10.38
CA THR A 108 20.34 -5.90 9.58
C THR A 108 19.72 -6.12 8.21
N ILE A 109 20.55 -6.28 7.18
CA ILE A 109 20.09 -6.60 5.83
C ILE A 109 20.20 -8.09 5.57
N ASN A 110 19.09 -8.70 5.15
CA ASN A 110 18.97 -10.14 5.01
C ASN A 110 18.57 -10.50 3.57
N PRO A 111 19.12 -11.58 3.00
CA PRO A 111 18.66 -12.09 1.72
C PRO A 111 17.24 -12.65 1.87
N VAL A 112 16.34 -12.24 0.97
CA VAL A 112 14.99 -12.83 0.88
C VAL A 112 15.00 -14.00 -0.11
N GLY A 113 15.84 -13.93 -1.14
CA GLY A 113 16.00 -14.96 -2.17
C GLY A 113 15.52 -14.51 -3.54
N THR A 114 15.08 -15.46 -4.37
CA THR A 114 14.47 -15.19 -5.69
C THR A 114 13.02 -14.73 -5.55
N ALA A 115 12.41 -14.29 -6.65
CA ALA A 115 10.97 -13.99 -6.70
C ALA A 115 10.10 -15.08 -6.07
N ALA A 116 10.31 -16.35 -6.46
CA ALA A 116 9.58 -17.50 -5.93
C ALA A 116 9.71 -17.67 -4.40
N ALA A 117 10.82 -17.22 -3.81
CA ALA A 117 11.07 -17.29 -2.37
C ALA A 117 10.58 -16.05 -1.59
N ALA A 118 10.36 -14.94 -2.28
CA ALA A 118 10.09 -13.63 -1.68
C ALA A 118 8.61 -13.22 -1.73
N ALA A 119 7.94 -13.40 -2.88
CA ALA A 119 6.50 -13.21 -3.07
C ALA A 119 6.12 -13.56 -4.53
N ALA A 120 4.86 -13.94 -4.75
CA ALA A 120 4.33 -14.05 -6.11
C ALA A 120 4.47 -12.71 -6.87
N ASN A 121 4.78 -12.80 -8.17
CA ASN A 121 4.88 -11.66 -9.12
C ASN A 121 6.09 -10.73 -8.97
N LEU A 122 7.14 -11.14 -8.27
CA LEU A 122 8.44 -10.46 -8.36
C LEU A 122 9.21 -10.91 -9.62
N ASP A 123 10.09 -10.04 -10.12
CA ASP A 123 10.90 -10.35 -11.30
C ASP A 123 11.92 -11.49 -10.98
N PRO A 124 11.87 -12.64 -11.68
CA PRO A 124 12.78 -13.77 -11.46
C PRO A 124 14.22 -13.51 -11.90
N GLY A 125 14.48 -12.41 -12.61
CA GLY A 125 15.78 -11.89 -12.98
C GLY A 125 16.52 -11.20 -11.84
N TYR A 126 16.01 -11.20 -10.60
CA TYR A 126 16.64 -10.56 -9.46
C TYR A 126 16.72 -11.46 -8.22
N LEU A 127 17.74 -11.21 -7.40
CA LEU A 127 17.79 -11.60 -6.00
C LEU A 127 17.37 -10.41 -5.13
N TYR A 128 16.55 -10.69 -4.12
CA TYR A 128 15.97 -9.68 -3.24
C TYR A 128 16.64 -9.65 -1.87
N SER A 129 16.72 -8.46 -1.29
CA SER A 129 17.21 -8.18 0.06
C SER A 129 16.20 -7.33 0.82
N TYR A 130 16.15 -7.48 2.13
CA TYR A 130 15.24 -6.73 2.99
C TYR A 130 15.93 -6.34 4.30
N ALA A 131 15.63 -5.15 4.79
CA ALA A 131 15.91 -4.73 6.17
C ALA A 131 14.74 -3.91 6.70
N ALA A 132 14.21 -4.30 7.86
CA ALA A 132 13.45 -3.40 8.71
C ALA A 132 14.44 -2.51 9.48
N LEU A 133 14.21 -1.21 9.51
CA LEU A 133 15.01 -0.26 10.26
C LEU A 133 14.20 0.28 11.43
N ASP A 134 14.74 0.12 12.64
CA ASP A 134 14.26 0.74 13.86
C ASP A 134 15.21 1.88 14.24
N LEU A 135 14.74 3.11 14.08
CA LEU A 135 15.52 4.35 14.22
C LEU A 135 15.34 5.02 15.58
N ARG A 136 14.54 4.43 16.48
CA ARG A 136 14.12 5.03 17.76
C ARG A 136 15.27 5.22 18.72
N ALA A 137 16.16 4.23 18.81
CA ALA A 137 17.29 4.25 19.72
C ALA A 137 18.46 5.08 19.16
N GLU A 138 18.72 4.91 17.88
CA GLU A 138 19.81 5.56 17.17
C GLU A 138 19.67 5.45 15.64
N PRO A 139 20.40 6.28 14.87
CA PRO A 139 20.47 6.12 13.43
C PRO A 139 21.04 4.76 12.99
N VAL A 140 20.73 4.40 11.75
CA VAL A 140 21.28 3.22 11.09
C VAL A 140 22.22 3.64 9.98
N VAL A 141 23.35 2.94 9.85
CA VAL A 141 24.32 3.13 8.77
C VAL A 141 24.12 2.07 7.70
N ILE A 142 23.91 2.51 6.46
CA ILE A 142 23.82 1.67 5.27
C ILE A 142 25.10 1.84 4.45
N THR A 143 25.83 0.77 4.20
CA THR A 143 26.97 0.75 3.27
C THR A 143 26.60 -0.01 2.01
N VAL A 144 26.72 0.68 0.87
CA VAL A 144 26.46 0.12 -0.46
C VAL A 144 27.77 0.15 -1.25
N PRO A 145 28.25 -0.99 -1.77
CA PRO A 145 29.47 -1.00 -2.57
C PRO A 145 29.28 -0.20 -3.86
N ARG A 146 30.39 0.24 -4.46
CA ARG A 146 30.35 0.64 -5.86
C ARG A 146 29.94 -0.55 -6.71
N ILE A 147 28.88 -0.38 -7.49
CA ILE A 147 28.34 -1.37 -8.41
C ILE A 147 28.73 -0.95 -9.83
N GLY A 148 29.29 -1.88 -10.61
CA GLY A 148 29.70 -1.62 -11.99
C GLY A 148 28.49 -1.41 -12.91
N LYS A 149 28.69 -0.65 -14.00
CA LYS A 149 27.62 -0.27 -14.94
C LYS A 149 26.91 -1.44 -15.62
N ARG A 150 27.51 -2.64 -15.63
CA ARG A 150 26.99 -3.80 -16.36
C ARG A 150 25.80 -4.47 -15.67
N ARG A 151 25.64 -4.34 -14.35
CA ARG A 151 24.63 -5.07 -13.57
C ARG A 151 23.75 -4.10 -12.81
N GLU A 152 22.43 -4.28 -12.90
CA GLU A 152 21.50 -3.54 -12.06
C GLU A 152 21.51 -4.09 -10.64
N ALA A 153 21.81 -3.25 -9.66
CA ALA A 153 21.72 -3.58 -8.26
C ALA A 153 21.41 -2.31 -7.50
N SER A 154 20.21 -2.27 -6.92
CA SER A 154 19.65 -1.07 -6.33
C SER A 154 19.01 -1.38 -4.99
N LEU A 155 19.19 -0.47 -4.03
CA LEU A 155 18.50 -0.48 -2.75
C LEU A 155 17.58 0.74 -2.68
N GLN A 156 16.36 0.58 -2.18
CA GLN A 156 15.38 1.64 -2.01
C GLN A 156 15.02 1.75 -0.55
N LEU A 157 15.15 2.96 0.00
CA LEU A 157 14.81 3.30 1.36
C LEU A 157 13.48 4.05 1.38
N MET A 158 12.57 3.59 2.22
CA MET A 158 11.27 4.21 2.46
C MET A 158 11.00 4.33 3.95
N ASP A 159 10.30 5.37 4.36
CA ASP A 159 9.78 5.51 5.73
C ASP A 159 8.55 4.60 5.93
N LEU A 160 7.97 4.60 7.14
CA LEU A 160 6.76 3.84 7.45
C LEU A 160 5.55 4.32 6.65
N TYR A 161 5.53 5.60 6.26
CA TYR A 161 4.54 6.09 5.32
C TYR A 161 4.72 5.46 3.93
N THR A 162 5.84 4.85 3.60
CA THR A 162 6.23 4.36 2.26
C THR A 162 6.60 5.47 1.26
N TYR A 163 6.86 6.69 1.73
CA TYR A 163 7.55 7.68 0.89
C TYR A 163 9.00 7.25 0.72
N ARG A 164 9.51 7.38 -0.50
CA ARG A 164 10.90 7.06 -0.83
C ARG A 164 11.82 8.19 -0.40
N LEU A 165 12.75 7.88 0.50
CA LEU A 165 13.79 8.81 0.93
C LEU A 165 15.00 8.77 -0.01
N ALA A 166 15.36 7.57 -0.47
CA ALA A 166 16.57 7.38 -1.25
C ALA A 166 16.50 6.14 -2.14
N ARG A 167 17.32 6.16 -3.20
CA ARG A 167 17.72 5.00 -3.97
C ARG A 167 19.24 4.97 -4.09
N PHE A 168 19.84 3.83 -3.76
CA PHE A 168 21.27 3.59 -3.76
C PHE A 168 21.64 2.55 -4.82
N GLY A 169 22.92 2.51 -5.20
CA GLY A 169 23.47 1.50 -6.11
C GLY A 169 23.56 1.96 -7.56
N SER A 170 23.39 1.03 -8.51
CA SER A 170 23.56 1.29 -9.95
C SER A 170 22.53 2.28 -10.50
N SER A 171 21.37 2.37 -9.84
CA SER A 171 20.39 3.43 -10.06
C SER A 171 20.29 4.30 -8.81
N GLY A 172 20.06 5.61 -8.98
CA GLY A 172 20.06 6.57 -7.87
C GLY A 172 21.45 7.15 -7.60
N ILE A 173 21.80 7.32 -6.32
CA ILE A 173 22.96 8.14 -5.93
C ILE A 173 24.31 7.39 -5.87
N GLY A 174 24.37 6.13 -6.34
CA GLY A 174 25.60 5.33 -6.32
C GLY A 174 25.84 4.57 -5.01
N GLY A 175 27.06 4.04 -4.88
CA GLY A 175 27.56 3.41 -3.65
C GLY A 175 28.12 4.44 -2.67
N GLY A 176 28.20 4.08 -1.39
CA GLY A 176 28.65 4.95 -0.32
C GLY A 176 28.26 4.44 1.06
N THR A 177 28.50 5.27 2.07
CA THR A 177 28.09 5.01 3.46
C THR A 177 27.09 6.08 3.86
N PHE A 178 25.86 5.68 4.17
CA PHE A 178 24.74 6.59 4.37
C PHE A 178 24.20 6.45 5.79
N LEU A 179 23.96 7.57 6.46
CA LEU A 179 23.35 7.59 7.79
C LEU A 179 21.85 7.84 7.64
N ILE A 180 21.03 6.97 8.19
CA ILE A 180 19.57 7.09 8.21
C ILE A 180 19.17 7.46 9.63
N ALA A 181 18.73 8.70 9.81
CA ALA A 181 18.33 9.23 11.11
C ALA A 181 16.81 9.22 11.26
N GLY A 182 16.32 8.79 12.42
CA GLY A 182 14.93 8.97 12.83
C GLY A 182 14.59 10.45 13.08
N PRO A 183 13.30 10.80 13.17
CA PRO A 183 12.85 12.19 13.31
C PRO A 183 13.31 12.85 14.61
N SER A 184 13.57 12.07 15.67
CA SER A 184 14.00 12.55 16.98
C SER A 184 15.52 12.75 17.12
N TRP A 185 16.34 12.27 16.17
CA TRP A 185 17.80 12.29 16.30
C TRP A 185 18.41 13.68 16.11
N LYS A 186 19.17 14.13 17.12
CA LYS A 186 19.89 15.43 17.16
C LYS A 186 21.41 15.31 17.23
N GLY A 187 21.95 14.11 17.04
CA GLY A 187 23.39 13.85 17.13
C GLY A 187 24.20 14.47 16.00
N LYS A 188 25.53 14.34 16.09
CA LYS A 188 26.46 14.75 15.04
C LYS A 188 26.71 13.61 14.06
N THR A 189 26.82 13.94 12.79
CA THR A 189 27.23 12.99 11.75
C THR A 189 28.69 12.58 11.96
N PRO A 190 29.02 11.29 12.08
CA PRO A 190 30.41 10.86 12.18
C PRO A 190 31.18 11.01 10.86
N ALA A 191 32.50 11.00 10.96
CA ALA A 191 33.37 10.91 9.80
C ALA A 191 33.09 9.64 8.96
N GLY A 192 33.31 9.73 7.65
CA GLY A 192 33.11 8.62 6.72
C GLY A 192 31.66 8.43 6.23
N ILE A 193 30.71 9.24 6.69
CA ILE A 193 29.35 9.28 6.12
C ILE A 193 29.35 10.12 4.85
N THR A 194 28.90 9.52 3.74
CA THR A 194 28.70 10.16 2.45
C THR A 194 27.52 11.14 2.47
N LYS A 195 26.38 10.73 3.05
CA LYS A 195 25.18 11.56 3.16
C LYS A 195 24.28 11.09 4.30
N VAL A 196 23.57 12.03 4.91
CA VAL A 196 22.51 11.77 5.89
C VAL A 196 21.15 11.85 5.21
N PHE A 197 20.28 10.90 5.49
CA PHE A 197 18.85 10.95 5.16
C PHE A 197 18.06 10.96 6.46
N ARG A 198 17.05 11.83 6.54
CA ARG A 198 16.14 11.89 7.68
C ARG A 198 14.82 11.23 7.30
N SER A 199 14.45 10.23 8.07
CA SER A 199 13.13 9.61 8.02
C SER A 199 12.13 10.49 8.74
N GLU A 200 10.93 10.58 8.21
CA GLU A 200 9.81 11.26 8.89
C GLU A 200 9.24 10.40 10.01
N THR A 201 9.52 9.10 9.98
CA THR A 201 9.03 8.10 10.92
C THR A 201 10.18 7.37 11.59
N GLU A 202 9.90 6.83 12.77
CA GLU A 202 10.85 6.08 13.59
C GLU A 202 11.14 4.67 13.05
N LEU A 203 10.26 4.15 12.18
CA LEU A 203 10.46 2.90 11.45
C LEU A 203 10.66 3.17 9.97
N ALA A 204 11.53 2.41 9.31
CA ALA A 204 11.76 2.50 7.88
C ALA A 204 12.03 1.11 7.28
N THR A 205 11.94 1.00 5.96
CA THR A 205 12.18 -0.23 5.23
C THR A 205 13.22 0.01 4.14
N LEU A 206 14.20 -0.88 4.06
CA LEU A 206 15.14 -0.98 2.95
C LEU A 206 14.83 -2.24 2.15
N VAL A 207 14.50 -2.09 0.88
CA VAL A 207 14.40 -3.22 -0.05
C VAL A 207 15.52 -3.16 -1.06
N GLY A 208 16.02 -4.32 -1.45
CA GLY A 208 17.08 -4.44 -2.44
C GLY A 208 16.71 -5.40 -3.55
N ARG A 209 17.17 -5.10 -4.76
CA ARG A 209 17.17 -6.04 -5.88
C ARG A 209 18.55 -6.04 -6.53
N THR A 210 19.05 -7.23 -6.83
CA THR A 210 20.34 -7.45 -7.48
C THR A 210 20.13 -8.35 -8.68
N GLN A 211 20.36 -7.84 -9.88
CA GLN A 211 20.11 -8.54 -11.13
C GLN A 211 20.92 -9.82 -11.18
N ARG A 212 20.29 -10.87 -11.70
CA ARG A 212 20.82 -12.19 -11.98
C ARG A 212 20.55 -12.46 -13.46
N PHE A 213 21.60 -12.52 -14.29
CA PHE A 213 21.45 -12.65 -15.75
C PHE A 213 20.90 -14.02 -16.17
N SER A 214 21.20 -15.06 -15.39
CA SER A 214 20.74 -16.43 -15.63
C SER A 214 20.84 -17.24 -14.33
N PRO A 215 20.26 -18.46 -14.26
CA PRO A 215 20.46 -19.33 -13.09
C PRO A 215 21.93 -19.56 -12.72
N ALA A 216 22.83 -19.67 -13.70
CA ALA A 216 24.26 -19.86 -13.47
C ALA A 216 24.95 -18.62 -12.84
N ASP A 217 24.35 -17.44 -12.95
CA ASP A 217 24.88 -16.18 -12.42
C ASP A 217 24.46 -15.91 -10.96
N GLN A 218 23.75 -16.84 -10.34
CA GLN A 218 23.20 -16.69 -8.99
C GLN A 218 24.27 -16.35 -7.94
N GLU A 219 25.41 -17.03 -7.98
CA GLU A 219 26.47 -16.80 -6.98
C GLU A 219 27.17 -15.45 -7.18
N ASN A 220 27.27 -14.96 -8.41
CA ASN A 220 27.76 -13.61 -8.69
C ASN A 220 26.86 -12.54 -8.09
N ALA A 221 25.53 -12.70 -8.24
CA ALA A 221 24.56 -11.80 -7.66
C ALA A 221 24.61 -11.84 -6.11
N ARG A 222 24.74 -13.02 -5.50
CA ARG A 222 24.90 -13.17 -4.05
C ARG A 222 26.16 -12.49 -3.50
N ARG A 223 27.29 -12.61 -4.19
CA ARG A 223 28.54 -11.91 -3.81
C ARG A 223 28.39 -10.40 -3.76
N ILE A 224 27.49 -9.82 -4.56
CA ILE A 224 27.17 -8.39 -4.46
C ILE A 224 26.25 -8.12 -3.26
N GLN A 225 25.22 -8.93 -3.04
CA GLN A 225 24.34 -8.79 -1.88
C GLN A 225 25.09 -8.85 -0.55
N MET A 226 26.07 -9.75 -0.42
CA MET A 226 26.89 -9.90 0.79
C MET A 226 27.77 -8.68 1.09
N ARG A 227 27.92 -7.76 0.14
CA ARG A 227 28.67 -6.51 0.34
C ARG A 227 27.79 -5.36 0.80
N TYR A 228 26.46 -5.52 0.81
CA TYR A 228 25.59 -4.58 1.49
C TYR A 228 25.75 -4.72 2.99
N LYS A 229 25.82 -3.60 3.69
CA LYS A 229 25.86 -3.59 5.15
C LYS A 229 24.78 -2.66 5.69
N VAL A 230 24.06 -3.13 6.69
CA VAL A 230 23.14 -2.34 7.50
C VAL A 230 23.48 -2.65 8.93
N GLN A 231 23.74 -1.60 9.72
CA GLN A 231 24.11 -1.73 11.13
C GLN A 231 23.75 -0.46 11.89
N PRO A 232 23.45 -0.54 13.20
CA PRO A 232 23.26 0.64 14.04
C PRO A 232 24.50 1.55 14.06
N LEU A 233 24.30 2.84 14.36
CA LEU A 233 25.37 3.84 14.43
C LEU A 233 26.44 3.47 15.45
N SER A 234 26.05 2.98 16.62
CA SER A 234 26.93 2.48 17.68
C SER A 234 27.86 1.39 17.17
N ALA A 235 27.34 0.40 16.43
CA ALA A 235 28.11 -0.65 15.79
C ALA A 235 29.08 -0.10 14.73
N PHE A 236 28.66 0.88 13.92
CA PHE A 236 29.56 1.56 12.97
C PHE A 236 30.70 2.30 13.67
N GLN A 237 30.42 2.96 14.80
CA GLN A 237 31.41 3.69 15.60
C GLN A 237 32.20 2.82 16.57
N LYS A 238 31.87 1.52 16.68
CA LYS A 238 32.42 0.60 17.70
C LYS A 238 32.23 1.12 19.13
N ARG A 239 31.02 1.57 19.43
CA ARG A 239 30.59 2.09 20.74
C ARG A 239 29.49 1.22 21.34
N ALA A 240 29.25 1.39 22.64
CA ALA A 240 28.11 0.78 23.30
C ALA A 240 26.80 1.24 22.63
N ALA A 241 25.89 0.29 22.39
CA ALA A 241 24.58 0.57 21.83
C ALA A 241 23.67 1.19 22.89
N PRO A 242 22.88 2.23 22.56
CA PRO A 242 21.79 2.67 23.41
C PRO A 242 20.72 1.58 23.49
N ALA A 243 20.08 1.44 24.66
CA ALA A 243 18.96 0.53 24.81
C ALA A 243 17.74 1.05 24.01
N PRO A 244 17.13 0.24 23.13
CA PRO A 244 15.88 0.62 22.50
C PRO A 244 14.75 0.65 23.52
N ALA A 245 13.82 1.59 23.37
CA ALA A 245 12.59 1.58 24.15
C ALA A 245 11.81 0.28 23.87
N PRO A 246 11.33 -0.44 24.91
CA PRO A 246 10.56 -1.66 24.72
C PRO A 246 9.27 -1.36 23.94
N VAL A 247 8.86 -2.32 23.13
CA VAL A 247 7.60 -2.29 22.37
C VAL A 247 6.96 -3.65 22.49
N ASP A 248 5.69 -3.66 22.83
CA ASP A 248 4.85 -4.83 22.64
C ASP A 248 4.36 -4.82 21.18
N TRP A 249 5.03 -5.60 20.33
CA TRP A 249 4.75 -5.60 18.90
C TRP A 249 3.44 -6.34 18.63
N ALA A 250 2.41 -5.60 18.19
CA ALA A 250 1.12 -6.19 17.83
C ALA A 250 1.26 -7.14 16.63
N ALA A 251 0.73 -8.36 16.74
CA ALA A 251 0.64 -9.26 15.60
C ALA A 251 -0.20 -8.59 14.49
N PRO A 252 0.29 -8.58 13.23
CA PRO A 252 -0.36 -7.82 12.18
C PRO A 252 -1.66 -8.48 11.73
N VAL A 253 -2.60 -7.68 11.22
CA VAL A 253 -3.81 -8.21 10.60
C VAL A 253 -3.39 -9.06 9.39
N PRO A 254 -3.93 -10.28 9.20
CA PRO A 254 -3.59 -11.08 8.03
C PRO A 254 -3.89 -10.32 6.73
N ARG A 255 -3.01 -10.45 5.73
CA ARG A 255 -3.15 -9.72 4.44
C ARG A 255 -4.53 -9.88 3.78
N ALA A 256 -5.13 -11.07 3.88
CA ALA A 256 -6.45 -11.34 3.32
C ALA A 256 -7.58 -10.57 4.04
N GLN A 257 -7.36 -10.18 5.31
CA GLN A 257 -8.32 -9.48 6.15
C GLN A 257 -8.08 -7.96 6.18
N MET A 258 -6.96 -7.48 5.64
CA MET A 258 -6.63 -6.06 5.56
C MET A 258 -7.74 -5.21 4.93
N TYR A 259 -8.49 -5.81 4.00
CA TYR A 259 -9.54 -5.16 3.21
C TYR A 259 -10.96 -5.36 3.78
N ALA A 260 -11.10 -6.11 4.88
CA ALA A 260 -12.40 -6.57 5.35
C ALA A 260 -12.57 -6.48 6.87
N SER A 261 -11.48 -6.43 7.64
CA SER A 261 -11.50 -6.44 9.10
C SER A 261 -11.23 -5.07 9.68
N LEU A 262 -12.09 -4.65 10.60
CA LEU A 262 -11.90 -3.41 11.38
C LEU A 262 -10.62 -3.40 12.22
N ALA A 263 -10.02 -4.57 12.47
CA ALA A 263 -8.70 -4.68 13.12
C ALA A 263 -7.61 -3.89 12.37
N PHE A 264 -7.82 -3.57 11.09
CA PHE A 264 -6.99 -2.62 10.36
C PHE A 264 -6.83 -1.29 11.10
N TYR A 265 -7.90 -0.76 11.68
CA TYR A 265 -7.87 0.53 12.39
C TYR A 265 -7.15 0.43 13.74
N ASP A 266 -7.23 -0.73 14.41
CA ASP A 266 -6.45 -1.01 15.62
C ASP A 266 -4.95 -1.02 15.31
N GLU A 267 -4.56 -1.72 14.25
CA GLU A 267 -3.18 -1.78 13.78
C GLU A 267 -2.68 -0.41 13.28
N LEU A 268 -3.52 0.36 12.58
CA LEU A 268 -3.19 1.72 12.19
C LEU A 268 -2.92 2.59 13.42
N ALA A 269 -3.81 2.62 14.42
CA ALA A 269 -3.64 3.40 15.64
C ALA A 269 -2.34 3.03 16.39
N PHE A 270 -2.03 1.73 16.46
CA PHE A 270 -0.74 1.24 16.96
C PHE A 270 0.44 1.84 16.18
N LEU A 271 0.41 1.79 14.83
CA LEU A 271 1.51 2.27 14.00
C LEU A 271 1.70 3.80 14.04
N LEU A 272 0.65 4.57 14.32
CA LEU A 272 0.74 6.03 14.39
C LEU A 272 1.73 6.53 15.46
N GLN A 273 2.06 5.72 16.47
CA GLN A 273 3.07 6.04 17.49
C GLN A 273 4.49 6.14 16.92
N PHE A 274 4.78 5.37 15.85
CA PHE A 274 6.08 5.36 15.19
C PHE A 274 6.17 6.38 14.05
N ALA A 275 5.08 7.10 13.78
CA ALA A 275 4.97 8.02 12.67
C ALA A 275 4.47 9.37 13.17
N PRO A 276 5.36 10.24 13.70
CA PRO A 276 5.02 11.61 14.03
C PRO A 276 4.34 12.30 12.85
N ALA A 277 3.25 13.02 13.12
CA ALA A 277 2.48 13.65 12.05
C ALA A 277 3.33 14.68 11.29
N HIS A 278 3.56 14.44 9.99
CA HIS A 278 4.12 15.46 9.12
C HIS A 278 3.18 16.68 9.06
N ALA A 279 3.72 17.88 8.83
CA ALA A 279 2.94 19.12 8.86
C ALA A 279 1.73 19.11 7.89
N SER A 280 1.90 18.50 6.71
CA SER A 280 0.82 18.32 5.74
C SER A 280 -0.28 17.35 6.17
N ASP A 281 0.01 16.47 7.13
CA ASP A 281 -0.86 15.37 7.53
C ASP A 281 -1.64 15.70 8.82
N LYS A 282 -1.43 16.89 9.41
CA LYS A 282 -2.10 17.32 10.66
C LYS A 282 -3.61 17.18 10.59
N GLY A 283 -4.23 17.70 9.53
CA GLY A 283 -5.70 17.67 9.41
C GLY A 283 -6.27 16.24 9.34
N VAL A 284 -5.63 15.32 8.61
CA VAL A 284 -6.10 13.92 8.57
C VAL A 284 -5.86 13.22 9.91
N ARG A 285 -4.76 13.57 10.61
CA ARG A 285 -4.44 13.04 11.94
C ARG A 285 -5.40 13.53 13.02
N GLU A 286 -5.81 14.80 12.98
CA GLU A 286 -6.83 15.36 13.88
C GLU A 286 -8.20 14.72 13.65
N ARG A 287 -8.60 14.52 12.39
CA ARG A 287 -9.84 13.81 12.05
C ARG A 287 -9.81 12.35 12.52
N MET A 288 -8.71 11.63 12.30
CA MET A 288 -8.55 10.27 12.85
C MET A 288 -8.70 10.26 14.38
N ALA A 289 -8.04 11.20 15.07
CA ALA A 289 -8.12 11.33 16.51
C ALA A 289 -9.54 11.67 17.01
N SER A 290 -10.36 12.37 16.22
CA SER A 290 -11.76 12.65 16.60
C SER A 290 -12.64 11.40 16.62
N LEU A 291 -12.23 10.32 15.93
CA LEU A 291 -12.87 9.00 16.07
C LEU A 291 -12.27 8.16 17.19
N GLY A 292 -11.18 8.60 17.82
CA GLY A 292 -10.44 7.85 18.85
C GLY A 292 -9.18 7.15 18.35
N MET A 293 -8.85 7.22 17.05
CA MET A 293 -7.60 6.66 16.51
C MET A 293 -6.41 7.56 16.86
N ARG A 294 -5.83 7.35 18.04
CA ARG A 294 -4.70 8.15 18.56
C ARG A 294 -3.38 7.36 18.55
N PRO A 295 -2.23 8.05 18.44
CA PRO A 295 -0.93 7.39 18.39
C PRO A 295 -0.62 6.59 19.66
N GLY A 296 -0.53 5.27 19.53
CA GLY A 296 -0.12 4.38 20.63
C GLY A 296 -1.20 4.10 21.67
N GLU A 297 -2.41 4.62 21.48
CA GLU A 297 -3.58 4.28 22.29
C GLU A 297 -4.32 3.09 21.65
N PRO A 298 -4.80 2.11 22.44
CA PRO A 298 -5.68 1.08 21.93
C PRO A 298 -6.96 1.70 21.34
N PHE A 299 -7.31 1.31 20.11
CA PHE A 299 -8.55 1.76 19.47
C PHE A 299 -9.71 0.78 19.72
N GLU A 300 -9.41 -0.50 19.90
CA GLU A 300 -10.33 -1.59 20.26
C GLU A 300 -11.64 -1.60 19.46
N THR A 301 -11.55 -1.77 18.14
CA THR A 301 -12.73 -1.73 17.25
C THR A 301 -13.90 -2.64 17.64
N ALA A 302 -13.64 -3.70 18.40
CA ALA A 302 -14.66 -4.63 18.90
C ALA A 302 -15.61 -4.02 19.94
N THR A 303 -15.15 -3.04 20.73
CA THR A 303 -15.91 -2.43 21.84
C THR A 303 -16.63 -1.14 21.45
N LEU A 304 -16.33 -0.62 20.25
CA LEU A 304 -16.92 0.62 19.74
C LEU A 304 -18.44 0.51 19.53
N ASN A 305 -19.09 1.68 19.59
CA ASN A 305 -20.51 1.85 19.28
C ASN A 305 -20.84 1.17 17.92
N PRO A 306 -21.93 0.36 17.82
CA PRO A 306 -22.29 -0.34 16.59
C PRO A 306 -22.45 0.58 15.37
N ALA A 307 -22.97 1.79 15.55
CA ALA A 307 -23.09 2.77 14.48
C ALA A 307 -21.71 3.29 14.01
N LEU A 308 -20.76 3.49 14.93
CA LEU A 308 -19.38 3.83 14.57
C LEU A 308 -18.70 2.68 13.81
N ARG A 309 -18.84 1.44 14.31
CA ARG A 309 -18.29 0.25 13.62
C ARG A 309 -18.82 0.10 12.21
N ARG A 310 -20.12 0.35 12.01
CA ARG A 310 -20.75 0.38 10.69
C ARG A 310 -20.14 1.49 9.81
N ALA A 311 -20.01 2.71 10.32
CA ALA A 311 -19.40 3.81 9.59
C ALA A 311 -17.94 3.54 9.20
N LEU A 312 -17.16 2.90 10.09
CA LEU A 312 -15.80 2.45 9.81
C LEU A 312 -15.78 1.43 8.66
N GLN A 313 -16.66 0.42 8.70
CA GLN A 313 -16.75 -0.60 7.66
C GLN A 313 -17.15 0.00 6.30
N GLU A 314 -18.13 0.90 6.29
CA GLU A 314 -18.57 1.57 5.07
C GLU A 314 -17.47 2.47 4.47
N GLY A 315 -16.73 3.19 5.31
CA GLY A 315 -15.60 4.04 4.86
C GLY A 315 -14.44 3.22 4.31
N MET A 316 -14.11 2.09 4.94
CA MET A 316 -13.15 1.12 4.42
C MET A 316 -13.56 0.62 3.04
N HIS A 317 -14.82 0.23 2.88
CA HIS A 317 -15.35 -0.26 1.61
C HIS A 317 -15.30 0.81 0.51
N ASP A 318 -15.66 2.06 0.81
CA ASP A 318 -15.55 3.17 -0.14
C ASP A 318 -14.10 3.39 -0.59
N ALA A 319 -13.16 3.44 0.38
CA ALA A 319 -11.74 3.62 0.08
C ALA A 319 -11.21 2.48 -0.79
N GLN A 320 -11.54 1.23 -0.46
CA GLN A 320 -11.09 0.07 -1.23
C GLN A 320 -11.64 0.08 -2.66
N ASN A 321 -12.90 0.49 -2.84
CA ASN A 321 -13.47 0.66 -4.17
C ASN A 321 -12.73 1.72 -4.99
N ASP A 322 -12.32 2.82 -4.36
CA ASP A 322 -11.55 3.86 -5.05
C ASP A 322 -10.15 3.36 -5.42
N ILE A 323 -9.49 2.62 -4.54
CA ILE A 323 -8.20 1.98 -4.84
C ILE A 323 -8.35 1.01 -6.02
N ASP A 324 -9.38 0.16 -6.02
CA ASP A 324 -9.64 -0.82 -7.07
C ASP A 324 -9.96 -0.15 -8.42
N LYS A 325 -10.74 0.94 -8.42
CA LYS A 325 -11.02 1.73 -9.62
C LYS A 325 -9.76 2.38 -10.17
N ASN A 326 -8.96 3.03 -9.31
CA ASN A 326 -7.73 3.69 -9.73
C ASN A 326 -6.72 2.66 -10.29
N ARG A 327 -6.61 1.50 -9.63
CA ARG A 327 -5.81 0.38 -10.11
C ARG A 327 -6.28 -0.14 -11.46
N ALA A 328 -7.59 -0.33 -11.65
CA ALA A 328 -8.15 -0.78 -12.91
C ALA A 328 -7.89 0.23 -14.03
N ALA A 329 -8.00 1.53 -13.75
CA ALA A 329 -7.71 2.59 -14.71
C ALA A 329 -6.22 2.63 -15.10
N LYS A 330 -5.32 2.35 -14.16
CA LYS A 330 -3.87 2.31 -14.41
C LYS A 330 -3.40 1.04 -15.13
N GLY A 331 -4.06 -0.09 -14.92
CA GLY A 331 -3.62 -1.37 -15.48
C GLY A 331 -2.22 -1.75 -14.97
N THR A 332 -1.20 -1.70 -15.84
CA THR A 332 0.21 -1.95 -15.49
C THR A 332 1.02 -0.66 -15.30
N ASP A 333 0.44 0.51 -15.55
CA ASP A 333 1.10 1.78 -15.34
C ASP A 333 1.29 2.05 -13.84
N THR A 334 2.53 2.36 -13.46
CA THR A 334 2.90 2.67 -12.07
C THR A 334 3.32 4.12 -11.88
N ASP A 335 3.23 4.93 -12.92
CA ASP A 335 3.62 6.32 -12.85
C ASP A 335 2.73 7.05 -11.85
N GLY A 336 3.36 7.85 -10.99
CA GLY A 336 2.71 8.57 -9.91
C GLY A 336 2.27 7.70 -8.70
N LEU A 337 2.53 6.39 -8.68
CA LEU A 337 2.19 5.54 -7.52
C LEU A 337 3.31 5.44 -6.48
N PHE A 338 4.55 5.71 -6.88
CA PHE A 338 5.73 5.55 -6.03
C PHE A 338 6.66 6.76 -6.13
N GLY A 339 7.09 7.30 -4.99
CA GLY A 339 7.92 8.50 -4.96
C GLY A 339 8.20 8.99 -3.56
N GLY A 340 8.97 10.08 -3.46
CA GLY A 340 9.13 10.81 -2.20
C GLY A 340 7.92 11.69 -1.92
N ARG A 341 7.90 12.32 -0.73
CA ARG A 341 6.82 13.22 -0.31
C ARG A 341 6.60 14.38 -1.28
N ASP A 342 7.66 14.96 -1.85
CA ASP A 342 7.52 16.08 -2.79
C ASP A 342 6.79 15.69 -4.09
N ALA A 343 6.96 14.44 -4.54
CA ALA A 343 6.35 13.94 -5.76
C ALA A 343 4.90 13.49 -5.54
N LEU A 344 4.66 12.74 -4.46
CA LEU A 344 3.35 12.14 -4.18
C LEU A 344 2.44 13.06 -3.36
N LYS A 345 3.00 14.03 -2.63
CA LYS A 345 2.28 14.94 -1.73
C LYS A 345 1.33 14.14 -0.82
N ASN A 346 0.12 14.65 -0.62
CA ASN A 346 -0.96 13.99 0.14
C ASN A 346 -1.87 13.12 -0.73
N ASP A 347 -1.39 12.63 -1.88
CA ASP A 347 -2.15 11.69 -2.71
C ASP A 347 -2.17 10.29 -2.08
N TYR A 348 -3.00 10.15 -1.05
CA TYR A 348 -3.18 8.90 -0.32
C TYR A 348 -3.79 7.80 -1.20
N LEU A 349 -4.64 8.16 -2.16
CA LEU A 349 -5.25 7.20 -3.08
C LEU A 349 -4.17 6.55 -3.96
N SER A 350 -3.32 7.34 -4.63
CA SER A 350 -2.24 6.79 -5.45
C SER A 350 -1.26 5.95 -4.62
N ARG A 351 -0.93 6.37 -3.40
CA ARG A 351 -0.08 5.58 -2.50
C ARG A 351 -0.71 4.23 -2.14
N ALA A 352 -1.98 4.23 -1.74
CA ALA A 352 -2.70 3.01 -1.41
C ALA A 352 -2.84 2.07 -2.63
N THR A 353 -3.09 2.64 -3.82
CA THR A 353 -3.05 1.91 -5.10
C THR A 353 -1.67 1.30 -5.36
N GLY A 354 -0.59 2.04 -5.14
CA GLY A 354 0.78 1.55 -5.25
C GLY A 354 1.05 0.36 -4.32
N ALA A 355 0.62 0.45 -3.05
CA ALA A 355 0.76 -0.65 -2.08
C ALA A 355 -0.01 -1.91 -2.51
N GLN A 356 -1.22 -1.77 -3.06
CA GLN A 356 -2.01 -2.88 -3.57
C GLN A 356 -1.41 -3.49 -4.85
N MET A 357 -0.83 -2.67 -5.73
CA MET A 357 -0.20 -3.12 -6.97
C MET A 357 1.14 -3.82 -6.72
N GLY A 358 1.95 -3.30 -5.80
CA GLY A 358 3.27 -3.83 -5.50
C GLY A 358 3.92 -3.03 -4.39
N LEU A 359 3.68 -3.45 -3.14
CA LEU A 359 4.37 -2.92 -1.98
C LEU A 359 5.90 -2.97 -2.20
N PHE A 360 6.55 -1.81 -2.10
CA PHE A 360 7.99 -1.63 -2.34
C PHE A 360 8.47 -1.77 -3.79
N ALA A 361 7.58 -1.66 -4.79
CA ALA A 361 8.01 -1.65 -6.17
C ALA A 361 8.96 -0.45 -6.45
N PHE A 362 9.96 -0.70 -7.28
CA PHE A 362 10.92 0.33 -7.69
C PHE A 362 10.34 1.30 -8.76
N GLY A 363 9.08 1.12 -9.18
CA GLY A 363 8.42 1.86 -10.27
C GLY A 363 8.73 1.29 -11.67
N GLY A 364 8.07 1.81 -12.70
CA GLY A 364 8.14 1.32 -14.08
C GLY A 364 7.43 -0.03 -14.28
N SER A 365 7.81 -0.80 -15.30
CA SER A 365 7.22 -2.13 -15.64
C SER A 365 7.39 -3.22 -14.57
N SER A 366 7.86 -2.88 -13.38
CA SER A 366 8.11 -3.81 -12.28
C SER A 366 6.92 -4.05 -11.36
N ALA A 367 5.77 -3.39 -11.55
CA ALA A 367 4.56 -3.78 -10.83
C ALA A 367 3.94 -5.04 -11.44
N PRO A 368 3.51 -5.99 -10.59
CA PRO A 368 2.63 -7.08 -10.99
C PRO A 368 1.41 -6.59 -11.79
N PRO A 369 1.02 -7.30 -12.87
CA PRO A 369 -0.27 -7.05 -13.49
C PRO A 369 -1.42 -7.33 -12.49
N ALA A 370 -2.58 -6.71 -12.74
CA ALA A 370 -3.76 -6.98 -11.92
C ALA A 370 -4.15 -8.47 -12.01
N PRO A 371 -4.44 -9.17 -10.88
CA PRO A 371 -5.00 -10.50 -10.94
C PRO A 371 -6.33 -10.44 -11.69
N ALA A 372 -6.52 -11.40 -12.60
CA ALA A 372 -7.78 -11.52 -13.32
C ALA A 372 -8.93 -11.68 -12.31
N ARG A 373 -9.97 -10.84 -12.43
CA ARG A 373 -11.21 -11.06 -11.69
C ARG A 373 -11.76 -12.42 -12.12
N LYS A 374 -11.83 -13.38 -11.19
CA LYS A 374 -12.69 -14.55 -11.40
C LYS A 374 -14.12 -14.00 -11.47
N LYS A 375 -14.75 -14.17 -12.63
CA LYS A 375 -16.16 -13.84 -12.83
C LYS A 375 -17.04 -14.80 -12.05
#